data_AF-A0A556TR40-F1
#
_entry.id   AF-A0A556TR40-F1
#
_cell.length_a   1.000
_cell.length_b   1.000
_cell.length_c   1.000
_cell.angle_alpha   90.00
_cell.angle_beta   90.00
_cell.angle_gamma   90.00
#
_symmetry.space_group_name_H-M   'P 1'
#
loop_
_entity.id
_entity.type
_entity.pdbx_description
1 polymer ?
#
loop_
_entity_poly.entity_id
_entity_poly.type
_entity_poly.pdbx_seq_one_letter_code
_entity_poly.pdbx_strand_id
1 'polypeptide(L)' 'MGWQFADVEEASSQAEWRREVAPKIKAMMMECGTTMVGYQPQGDKVNFFRMVISNHAATRSDIDFLIDEIERLGQDL' A
#
# COMPACT_ATOMS: atom_id res chain seq x y z
N MET A 1 -33.62 1.66 20.03
CA MET A 1 -32.76 0.47 19.88
C MET A 1 -32.74 0.12 18.40
N GLY A 2 -31.69 0.48 17.67
CA GLY A 2 -31.66 0.26 16.22
C GLY A 2 -30.73 1.18 15.43
N TRP A 3 -29.51 1.44 15.92
CA TRP A 3 -28.51 2.28 15.22
C TRP A 3 -27.08 1.92 15.64
N GLN A 4 -26.72 0.62 15.66
CA GLN A 4 -25.37 0.22 16.08
C GLN A 4 -24.79 -1.01 15.35
N PHE A 5 -25.50 -1.57 14.37
CA PHE A 5 -25.06 -2.76 13.63
C PHE A 5 -24.49 -2.44 12.24
N ALA A 6 -24.86 -1.32 11.61
CA ALA A 6 -24.35 -0.94 10.29
C ALA A 6 -22.89 -0.46 10.31
N ASP A 7 -22.48 0.30 11.34
CA ASP A 7 -21.13 0.85 11.45
C ASP A 7 -20.04 -0.23 11.63
N VAL A 8 -20.41 -1.39 12.19
CA VAL A 8 -19.47 -2.48 12.52
C VAL A 8 -19.08 -3.27 11.26
N GLU A 9 -20.04 -3.48 10.36
CA GLU A 9 -19.84 -4.26 9.13
C GLU A 9 -19.01 -3.47 8.08
N GLU A 10 -19.25 -2.16 8.01
CA GLU A 10 -18.54 -1.24 7.11
C GLU A 10 -17.08 -1.00 7.57
N ALA A 11 -16.86 -0.91 8.89
CA ALA A 11 -15.53 -0.81 9.47
C ALA A 11 -14.69 -2.09 9.25
N SER A 12 -15.29 -3.28 9.31
CA SER A 12 -14.59 -4.54 9.01
C SER A 12 -14.21 -4.64 7.53
N SER A 13 -15.12 -4.28 6.62
CA SER A 13 -14.87 -4.32 5.17
C SER A 13 -13.74 -3.36 4.75
N GLN A 14 -13.72 -2.14 5.31
CA GLN A 14 -12.65 -1.19 5.04
C GLN A 14 -11.29 -1.64 5.59
N ALA A 15 -11.26 -2.28 6.75
CA ALA A 15 -10.02 -2.79 7.34
C ALA A 15 -9.45 -3.95 6.53
N GLU A 16 -10.30 -4.83 5.99
CA GLU A 16 -9.91 -5.91 5.09
C GLU A 16 -9.37 -5.37 3.77
N TRP A 17 -10.10 -4.43 3.13
CA TRP A 17 -9.62 -3.74 1.93
C TRP A 17 -8.20 -3.18 2.11
N ARG A 18 -7.95 -2.47 3.22
CA ARG A 18 -6.63 -1.86 3.50
C ARG A 18 -5.52 -2.89 3.65
N ARG A 19 -5.81 -4.13 4.03
CA ARG A 19 -4.82 -5.22 4.09
C ARG A 19 -4.42 -5.68 2.68
N GLU A 20 -5.33 -5.61 1.73
CA GLU A 20 -5.11 -6.09 0.35
C GLU A 20 -4.43 -5.06 -0.56
N VAL A 21 -4.52 -3.76 -0.25
CA VAL A 21 -3.94 -2.69 -1.09
C VAL A 21 -2.44 -2.89 -1.34
N ALA A 22 -1.63 -3.04 -0.30
CA ALA A 22 -0.18 -3.16 -0.45
C ALA A 22 0.27 -4.44 -1.22
N PRO A 23 -0.29 -5.64 -0.95
CA PRO A 23 -0.07 -6.83 -1.78
C PRO A 23 -0.41 -6.63 -3.26
N LYS A 24 -1.55 -6.01 -3.59
CA LYS A 24 -1.97 -5.80 -4.99
C LYS A 24 -1.06 -4.84 -5.73
N ILE A 25 -0.73 -3.69 -5.14
CA ILE A 25 0.22 -2.74 -5.72
C ILE A 25 1.59 -3.41 -5.90
N LYS A 26 2.04 -4.22 -4.93
CA LYS A 26 3.31 -4.95 -5.06
C LYS A 26 3.28 -5.94 -6.22
N ALA A 27 2.17 -6.67 -6.44
CA ALA A 27 2.05 -7.59 -7.57
C ALA A 27 2.19 -6.85 -8.91
N MET A 28 1.46 -5.75 -9.10
CA MET A 28 1.54 -4.94 -10.32
C MET A 28 2.94 -4.32 -10.50
N MET A 29 3.57 -3.86 -9.42
CA MET A 29 4.93 -3.34 -9.44
C MET A 29 5.96 -4.40 -9.87
N MET A 30 5.77 -5.67 -9.47
CA MET A 30 6.61 -6.79 -9.90
C MET A 30 6.40 -7.13 -11.38
N GLU A 31 5.18 -6.99 -11.91
CA GLU A 31 4.85 -7.22 -13.32
C GLU A 31 5.41 -6.10 -14.22
N CYS A 32 5.28 -4.83 -13.81
CA CYS A 32 5.83 -3.69 -14.54
C CYS A 32 7.36 -3.66 -14.51
N GLY A 33 7.98 -4.11 -13.41
CA GLY A 33 9.45 -4.16 -13.26
C GLY A 33 10.13 -2.79 -13.19
N THR A 34 9.38 -1.71 -12.95
CA THR A 34 9.87 -0.32 -12.94
C THR A 34 10.57 0.05 -11.63
N THR A 35 10.09 -0.46 -10.48
CA THR A 35 10.67 -0.22 -9.16
C THR A 35 10.31 -1.34 -8.19
N MET A 36 10.85 -1.32 -6.97
CA MET A 36 10.47 -2.25 -5.91
C MET A 36 10.49 -1.58 -4.53
N VAL A 37 9.37 -1.69 -3.81
CA VAL A 37 9.29 -1.43 -2.37
C VAL A 37 8.77 -2.67 -1.63
N GLY A 38 9.16 -2.84 -0.37
CA GLY A 38 8.60 -3.89 0.49
C GLY A 38 7.34 -3.43 1.21
N TYR A 39 6.53 -4.37 1.68
CA TYR A 39 5.44 -4.11 2.63
C TYR A 39 5.46 -5.16 3.73
N GLN A 40 4.91 -4.80 4.91
CA GLN A 40 4.69 -5.76 5.98
C GLN A 40 3.57 -5.28 6.92
N PRO A 41 2.89 -6.19 7.65
CA PRO A 41 2.06 -5.83 8.78
C PRO A 41 2.92 -5.52 10.02
N GLN A 42 2.36 -4.83 11.01
CA GLN A 42 3.03 -4.60 12.30
C GLN A 42 2.04 -4.53 13.45
N GLY A 43 2.00 -5.56 14.30
CA GLY A 43 1.04 -5.67 15.40
C GLY A 43 -0.39 -5.58 14.85
N ASP A 44 -1.17 -4.63 15.38
CA ASP A 44 -2.55 -4.40 14.95
C ASP A 44 -2.66 -3.56 13.66
N LYS A 45 -1.52 -3.13 13.08
CA LYS A 45 -1.49 -2.35 11.84
C LYS A 45 -1.57 -3.28 10.63
N VAL A 46 -2.46 -2.93 9.71
CA VAL A 46 -2.60 -3.51 8.37
C VAL A 46 -1.31 -3.36 7.55
N ASN A 47 -1.24 -4.01 6.37
CA ASN A 47 -0.06 -3.91 5.51
C ASN A 47 0.25 -2.46 5.13
N PHE A 48 1.51 -2.05 5.29
CA PHE A 48 2.02 -0.75 4.86
C PHE A 48 3.36 -0.89 4.15
N PHE A 49 3.68 0.05 3.26
CA PHE A 49 4.95 0.08 2.56
C PHE A 49 6.09 0.50 3.48
N ARG A 50 7.23 -0.17 3.35
CA ARG A 50 8.47 0.16 4.04
C ARG A 50 9.53 0.58 3.04
N MET A 51 9.67 1.88 2.87
CA MET A 51 10.75 2.46 2.09
C MET A 51 12.06 2.40 2.87
N VAL A 52 13.10 1.84 2.24
CA VAL A 52 14.46 1.78 2.78
C VAL A 52 15.40 2.31 1.71
N ILE A 53 16.15 3.36 2.03
CA ILE A 53 17.11 3.99 1.12
C ILE A 53 18.50 3.76 1.68
N SER A 54 19.24 2.85 1.05
CA SER A 54 20.65 2.56 1.38
C SER A 54 21.58 2.75 0.19
N ASN A 55 21.01 2.88 -1.02
CA ASN A 55 21.77 3.07 -2.24
C ASN A 55 22.21 4.54 -2.35
N HIS A 56 23.52 4.79 -2.38
CA HIS A 56 24.07 6.14 -2.57
C HIS A 56 23.77 6.73 -3.96
N ALA A 57 23.45 5.89 -4.95
CA ALA A 57 23.03 6.35 -6.26
C ALA A 57 21.55 6.77 -6.31
N ALA A 58 20.76 6.50 -5.25
CA ALA A 58 19.39 6.95 -5.18
C ALA A 58 19.34 8.48 -5.07
N THR A 59 18.65 9.09 -6.00
CA THR A 59 18.43 10.53 -6.09
C THR A 59 17.03 10.89 -5.60
N ARG A 60 16.78 12.19 -5.43
CA ARG A 60 15.44 12.68 -5.11
C ARG A 60 14.41 12.27 -6.18
N SER A 61 14.78 12.34 -7.45
CA SER A 61 13.89 11.96 -8.55
C SER A 61 13.49 10.49 -8.51
N ASP A 62 14.34 9.59 -7.98
CA ASP A 62 13.97 8.18 -7.83
C ASP A 62 12.92 7.98 -6.73
N ILE A 63 12.97 8.81 -5.68
CA ILE A 63 11.98 8.80 -4.60
C ILE A 63 10.66 9.37 -5.11
N ASP A 64 10.70 10.50 -5.81
CA ASP A 64 9.52 11.14 -6.41
C ASP A 64 8.84 10.14 -7.38
N PHE A 65 9.62 9.50 -8.27
CA PHE A 65 9.12 8.45 -9.17
C PHE A 65 8.47 7.28 -8.43
N LEU A 66 9.06 6.82 -7.32
CA LEU A 66 8.51 5.71 -6.55
C LEU A 66 7.12 6.06 -5.99
N ILE A 67 6.95 7.28 -5.47
CA ILE A 67 5.65 7.75 -4.97
C ILE A 67 4.63 7.85 -6.10
N ASP A 68 5.01 8.47 -7.21
CA ASP A 68 4.14 8.61 -8.39
C ASP A 68 3.72 7.24 -8.94
N GLU A 69 4.63 6.26 -8.94
CA GLU A 69 4.34 4.91 -9.42
C GLU A 69 3.41 4.15 -8.47
N ILE A 70 3.55 4.33 -7.15
CA ILE A 70 2.59 3.78 -6.18
C ILE A 70 1.21 4.40 -6.37
N GLU A 71 1.12 5.72 -6.58
CA GLU A 71 -0.14 6.41 -6.83
C GLU A 71 -0.79 5.90 -8.11
N ARG A 72 -0.03 5.86 -9.22
CA ARG A 72 -0.48 5.37 -10.51
C ARG A 72 -1.03 3.95 -10.42
N LEU A 73 -0.30 3.05 -9.77
CA LEU A 73 -0.74 1.66 -9.56
C LEU A 73 -1.92 1.56 -8.58
N GLY A 74 -2.09 2.54 -7.70
CA GLY A 74 -3.19 2.60 -6.75
C GLY A 74 -4.51 3.12 -7.33
N GLN A 75 -4.48 3.82 -8.47
CA GLN A 75 -5.71 4.35 -9.10
C GLN A 75 -6.64 3.26 -9.64
N ASP A 76 -6.10 2.09 -9.96
CA ASP A 76 -6.85 0.96 -10.50
C ASP A 76 -7.42 0.02 -9.41
N LEU A 77 -7.35 0.42 -8.13
CA LEU A 77 -7.74 -0.40 -6.97
C LEU A 77 -9.04 0.05 -6.29
#